data_AF-B5JNI0-F1
#
_entry.id   AF-B5JNI0-F1
#
_cell.length_a   1.000
_cell.length_b   1.000
_cell.length_c   1.000
_cell.angle_alpha   90.00
_cell.angle_beta   90.00
_cell.angle_gamma   90.00
#
_symmetry.space_group_name_H-M   'P 1'
#
loop_
_entity.id
_entity.type
_entity.pdbx_description
1 polymer ?
#
loop_
_entity_poly.entity_id
_entity_poly.type
_entity_poly.pdbx_seq_one_letter_code
_entity_poly.pdbx_strand_id
1 'polypeptide(L)' 'MHRKLKEVAKRDGISLNQFISSAASEKLSAVLTLEYLKERADRGSEKAFREILGKVPDRPPLDRDQLD' A
#
# COMPACT_ATOMS: atom_id res chain seq x y z
N MET A 1 26.66 7.53 -7.25
CA MET A 1 25.23 7.90 -7.21
C MET A 1 24.80 8.71 -8.42
N HIS A 2 25.35 9.90 -8.67
CA HIS A 2 24.96 10.78 -9.79
C HIS A 2 24.92 10.11 -11.18
N ARG A 3 25.93 9.29 -11.52
CA ARG A 3 25.98 8.57 -12.80
C ARG A 3 24.85 7.55 -12.96
N LYS A 4 24.57 6.75 -11.91
CA LYS A 4 23.46 5.80 -11.89
C LYS A 4 22.10 6.50 -12.00
N LEU A 5 21.89 7.59 -11.28
CA LEU A 5 20.64 8.36 -11.37
C LEU A 5 20.43 8.91 -12.79
N LYS A 6 21.49 9.39 -13.45
CA LYS A 6 21.42 9.82 -14.86
C LYS A 6 21.12 8.67 -15.82
N GLU A 7 21.69 7.49 -15.61
CA GLU A 7 21.42 6.31 -16.43
C GLU A 7 19.96 5.88 -16.31
N VAL A 8 19.41 5.86 -15.09
CA VAL A 8 18.01 5.51 -14.85
C VAL A 8 17.08 6.58 -15.43
N ALA A 9 17.33 7.87 -15.16
CA ALA A 9 16.55 8.96 -15.75
C ALA A 9 16.55 8.91 -17.29
N LYS A 10 17.70 8.58 -17.91
CA LYS A 10 17.80 8.38 -19.37
C LYS A 10 16.99 7.18 -19.86
N ARG A 11 16.95 6.07 -19.12
CA ARG A 11 16.10 4.90 -19.45
C ARG A 11 14.62 5.26 -19.39
N ASP A 12 14.24 6.06 -18.40
CA ASP A 12 12.86 6.50 -18.19
C ASP A 12 12.46 7.69 -19.09
N GLY A 13 13.39 8.20 -19.91
CA GLY A 13 13.14 9.31 -20.83
C GLY A 13 12.94 10.68 -20.15
N ILE A 14 13.34 10.84 -18.89
CA ILE A 14 13.13 12.06 -18.10
C ILE A 14 14.45 12.71 -17.69
N SER A 15 14.40 13.98 -17.32
CA SER A 15 15.56 14.68 -16.76
C SER A 15 15.93 14.13 -15.38
N LEU A 16 17.19 14.31 -14.99
CA LEU A 16 17.64 13.95 -13.64
C LEU A 16 16.82 14.65 -12.54
N ASN A 17 16.43 15.91 -12.75
CA ASN A 17 15.64 16.65 -11.77
C ASN A 17 14.24 16.06 -11.63
N GLN A 18 13.59 15.72 -12.75
CA GLN A 18 12.30 15.04 -12.72
C GLN A 18 12.38 13.68 -12.02
N PHE A 19 13.45 12.92 -12.28
CA PHE A 19 13.69 11.64 -11.62
C PHE A 19 13.86 11.79 -10.10
N ILE A 20 14.64 12.78 -9.65
CA ILE A 20 14.83 13.04 -8.21
C ILE A 20 13.51 13.46 -7.56
N SER A 21 12.75 14.34 -8.23
CA SER A 21 11.44 14.78 -7.75
C SER A 21 10.45 13.60 -7.64
N SER A 22 10.35 12.74 -8.66
CA SER A 22 9.44 11.59 -8.63
C SER A 22 9.82 10.58 -7.55
N ALA A 23 11.10 10.25 -7.42
CA ALA A 23 11.59 9.35 -6.38
C ALA A 23 11.33 9.91 -4.96
N ALA A 24 11.48 11.22 -4.76
CA ALA A 24 11.14 11.87 -3.50
C ALA A 24 9.64 11.83 -3.22
N SER A 25 8.80 12.09 -4.23
CA SER A 25 7.34 11.99 -4.12
C SER A 25 6.87 10.56 -3.82
N GLU A 26 7.44 9.54 -4.47
CA GLU A 26 7.17 8.13 -4.17
C GLU A 26 7.53 7.78 -2.74
N LYS A 27 8.73 8.15 -2.29
CA LYS A 27 9.17 7.89 -0.91
C LYS A 27 8.27 8.58 0.11
N LEU A 28 7.89 9.84 -0.15
CA LEU A 28 6.97 10.57 0.70
C LEU A 28 5.60 9.89 0.77
N SER A 29 5.04 9.49 -0.38
CA SER A 29 3.77 8.76 -0.44
C SER A 29 3.82 7.45 0.36
N ALA A 30 4.91 6.69 0.25
CA ALA A 30 5.12 5.47 1.02
C ALA A 30 5.19 5.75 2.54
N VAL A 31 5.92 6.79 2.96
CA VAL A 31 6.01 7.18 4.38
C VAL A 31 4.64 7.60 4.92
N LEU A 32 3.92 8.47 4.22
CA LEU A 32 2.59 8.93 4.64
C LEU A 32 1.58 7.77 4.69
N THR A 33 1.66 6.83 3.74
CA THR A 33 0.80 5.63 3.75
C THR A 33 1.09 4.77 4.98
N LEU A 34 2.36 4.58 5.33
CA LEU A 34 2.75 3.83 6.52
C LEU A 34 2.25 4.50 7.80
N GLU A 35 2.39 5.82 7.91
CA GLU A 35 1.90 6.61 9.05
C GLU A 35 0.37 6.47 9.19
N TYR A 36 -0.37 6.65 8.08
CA TYR A 36 -1.81 6.45 8.07
C TYR A 36 -2.23 5.05 8.55
N LEU A 37 -1.55 4.00 8.07
CA LEU A 37 -1.84 2.63 8.48
C LEU A 37 -1.58 2.40 9.97
N LYS A 38 -0.51 2.97 10.53
CA LYS A 38 -0.22 2.92 11.97
C LYS A 38 -1.31 3.61 12.79
N GLU A 39 -1.67 4.84 12.43
CA GLU A 39 -2.75 5.59 13.11
C GLU A 39 -4.12 4.89 13.00
N ARG A 40 -4.37 4.18 11.91
CA ARG A 40 -5.58 3.34 11.76
C ARG A 40 -5.51 2.10 12.61
N ALA A 41 -4.35 1.44 12.70
CA ALA A 41 -4.13 0.25 13.50
C ALA A 41 -4.30 0.53 15.00
N ASP A 42 -3.83 1.69 15.48
CA ASP A 42 -3.98 2.10 16.89
C ASP A 42 -5.44 2.27 17.32
N ARG A 43 -6.33 2.57 16.37
CA ARG A 43 -7.77 2.64 16.58
C ARG A 43 -8.48 1.31 16.37
N GLY A 44 -7.77 0.30 15.86
CA GLY A 44 -8.28 -1.03 15.61
C GLY A 44 -8.38 -1.85 16.89
N SER A 45 -9.31 -2.81 16.91
CA SER A 45 -9.40 -3.81 17.96
C SER A 45 -9.54 -5.17 17.32
N GLU A 46 -8.49 -5.99 17.43
CA GLU A 46 -8.50 -7.37 16.92
C GLU A 46 -9.62 -8.18 17.56
N LYS A 47 -9.85 -7.99 18.87
CA LYS A 47 -10.95 -8.64 19.60
C LYS A 47 -12.30 -8.28 18.99
N ALA A 48 -12.59 -6.99 18.81
CA ALA A 48 -13.86 -6.54 18.22
C ALA A 48 -14.03 -7.06 16.78
N PHE A 49 -12.94 -7.10 16.01
CA PHE A 49 -12.95 -7.67 14.66
C PHE A 49 -13.33 -9.16 14.68
N ARG A 50 -12.72 -9.97 15.56
CA ARG A 50 -13.03 -11.39 15.72
C ARG A 50 -14.46 -11.62 16.22
N GLU A 51 -14.95 -10.79 17.14
CA GLU A 51 -16.33 -10.86 17.63
C GLU A 51 -17.35 -10.60 16.51
N ILE A 52 -17.07 -9.65 15.61
CA ILE A 52 -17.91 -9.40 14.43
C ILE A 52 -17.85 -10.57 13.47
N LEU A 53 -16.65 -11.10 13.17
CA LEU A 53 -16.50 -12.26 12.28
C LEU A 53 -17.22 -13.50 12.83
N GLY A 54 -17.25 -13.69 14.15
CA GLY A 54 -17.98 -14.80 14.78
C GLY A 54 -19.50 -14.75 14.60
N LYS A 55 -20.06 -13.62 14.15
CA LYS A 55 -21.48 -13.51 13.79
C LYS A 55 -21.79 -14.07 12.40
N VAL A 56 -20.76 -14.30 11.58
CA VAL A 56 -20.94 -14.89 10.24
C VAL A 56 -21.30 -16.36 10.41
N PRO A 57 -22.42 -16.84 9.83
CA PRO A 57 -22.79 -18.24 9.92
C PRO A 57 -21.75 -19.14 9.28
N ASP A 58 -21.42 -20.25 9.95
CA ASP A 58 -20.58 -21.30 9.39
C ASP A 58 -21.40 -22.10 8.36
N ARG A 59 -21.35 -21.67 7.11
CA ARG A 59 -22.07 -22.27 5.98
C ARG A 59 -21.24 -22.16 4.70
N PRO A 60 -21.51 -23.00 3.69
CA PRO A 60 -20.92 -22.82 2.37
C PRO A 60 -21.19 -21.41 1.80
N PRO A 61 -20.24 -20.86 1.01
CA PRO A 61 -20.47 -19.64 0.24
C PRO A 61 -21.74 -19.75 -0.61
N LEU A 62 -22.40 -18.62 -0.86
CA LEU A 62 -23.49 -18.61 -1.84
C LEU A 62 -22.92 -18.95 -3.21
N ASP A 63 -23.75 -19.47 -4.12
CA ASP A 63 -23.31 -19.88 -5.46
C ASP A 63 -22.56 -18.77 -6.23
N ARG A 64 -22.86 -17.49 -5.94
CA ARG A 64 -22.20 -16.33 -6.56
C ARG A 64 -20.89 -15.90 -5.88
N ASP A 65 -20.63 -16.41 -4.69
CA ASP A 65 -19.44 -16.12 -3.87
C ASP A 65 -18.44 -17.28 -3.87
N GLN A 66 -18.71 -18.35 -4.64
CA GLN A 66 -17.78 -19.45 -4.84
C GLN A 66 -16.61 -18.97 -5.70
N LEU A 67 -15.41 -19.43 -5.37
CA LEU A 67 -14.24 -19.26 -6.24
C LEU A 67 -14.36 -20.24 -7.41
N ASP A 68 -14.08 -19.75 -8.63
CA ASP A 68 -14.03 -20.57 -9.85
C ASP A 68 -12.92 -21.64 -9.81
#